data_AF-A0A1C5E6A2-F1
#
_entry.id   AF-A0A1C5E6A2-F1
#
_cell.length_a   1.000
_cell.length_b   1.000
_cell.length_c   1.000
_cell.angle_alpha   90.00
_cell.angle_beta   90.00
_cell.angle_gamma   90.00
#
_symmetry.space_group_name_H-M   'P 1'
#
loop_
_entity.id
_entity.type
_entity.pdbx_description
1 polymer ?
#
loop_
_entity_poly.entity_id
_entity_poly.type
_entity_poly.pdbx_seq_one_letter_code
_entity_poly.pdbx_strand_id
1 'polypeptide(L)'
;MTLSFLGRIADRYGLTVRSLLSSVTEVAGQQGVVGALRGDSEVFLNAAARNRVATLCRVPQVGLHRALPAWTREEPRGPSKQRPAARLHNGVETVAAWGPACPGCVATRTGGVAPARVYLAAH
;
A
#
# COMPACT_ATOMS: atom_id res chain seq x y z
N MET A 1 -3.13 2.54 1.46
CA MET A 1 -2.35 1.55 2.24
C MET A 1 -0.97 2.15 2.54
N THR A 2 -0.32 1.76 3.63
CA THR A 2 0.96 2.40 4.03
C THR A 2 2.17 1.91 3.24
N LEU A 3 3.18 2.77 3.09
CA LEU A 3 4.46 2.38 2.49
C LEU A 3 5.16 1.24 3.24
N SER A 4 5.06 1.21 4.57
CA SER A 4 5.64 0.12 5.40
C SER A 4 5.07 -1.27 5.06
N PHE A 5 3.83 -1.34 4.58
CA PHE A 5 3.25 -2.59 4.09
C PHE A 5 3.86 -3.01 2.76
N LEU A 6 4.01 -2.08 1.80
CA LEU A 6 4.69 -2.34 0.53
C LEU A 6 6.16 -2.71 0.73
N GLY A 7 6.85 -2.08 1.69
CA GLY A 7 8.22 -2.43 2.08
C GLY A 7 8.35 -3.91 2.43
N ARG A 8 7.49 -4.41 3.33
CA ARG A 8 7.52 -5.83 3.74
C ARG A 8 7.21 -6.81 2.60
N ILE A 9 6.34 -6.43 1.67
CA ILE A 9 6.12 -7.25 0.46
C ILE A 9 7.39 -7.25 -0.39
N ALA A 10 7.98 -6.07 -0.61
CA ALA A 10 9.17 -5.93 -1.42
C ALA A 10 10.34 -6.76 -0.83
N ASP A 11 10.58 -6.65 0.48
CA ASP A 11 11.59 -7.42 1.20
C ASP A 11 11.37 -8.93 1.05
N ARG A 12 10.12 -9.40 1.18
CA ARG A 12 9.77 -10.83 1.02
C ARG A 12 10.12 -11.38 -0.36
N TYR A 13 10.09 -10.54 -1.39
CA TYR A 13 10.38 -10.92 -2.78
C TYR A 13 11.74 -10.44 -3.28
N GLY A 14 12.59 -9.86 -2.43
CA GLY A 14 13.89 -9.31 -2.84
C GLY A 14 13.78 -8.13 -3.82
N LEU A 15 12.70 -7.36 -3.73
CA LEU A 15 12.41 -6.23 -4.61
C LEU A 15 12.62 -4.90 -3.88
N THR A 16 12.79 -3.83 -4.66
CA THR A 16 12.62 -2.47 -4.13
C THR A 16 11.12 -2.12 -4.07
N VAL A 17 10.74 -1.19 -3.19
CA VAL A 17 9.35 -0.69 -3.16
C VAL A 17 8.94 -0.08 -4.51
N ARG A 18 9.86 0.58 -5.21
CA ARG A 18 9.60 1.17 -6.53
C ARG A 18 9.34 0.10 -7.58
N SER A 19 10.14 -0.97 -7.63
CA SER A 19 9.95 -2.06 -8.59
C SER A 19 8.65 -2.83 -8.30
N LEU A 20 8.36 -3.09 -7.03
CA LEU A 20 7.07 -3.66 -6.63
C LEU A 20 5.91 -2.76 -7.09
N LEU A 21 5.96 -1.47 -6.77
CA LEU A 21 4.91 -0.53 -7.15
C LEU A 21 4.73 -0.49 -8.68
N SER A 22 5.81 -0.47 -9.45
CA SER A 22 5.76 -0.58 -10.91
C SER A 22 5.02 -1.84 -11.34
N SER A 23 5.40 -3.01 -10.82
CA SER A 23 4.81 -4.30 -11.23
C SER A 23 3.30 -4.41 -10.97
N VAL A 24 2.79 -3.81 -9.90
CA VAL A 24 1.36 -3.87 -9.56
C VAL A 24 0.54 -2.76 -10.20
N THR A 25 1.19 -1.70 -10.70
CA THR A 25 0.53 -0.51 -11.28
C THR A 25 0.74 -0.36 -12.78
N GLU A 26 1.55 -1.22 -13.40
CA GLU A 26 1.70 -1.26 -14.85
C GLU A 26 0.35 -1.60 -15.50
N VAL A 27 0.00 -0.81 -16.51
CA VAL A 27 -1.15 -1.03 -17.39
C VAL A 27 -0.67 -0.76 -18.81
N ALA A 28 -0.71 -1.78 -19.67
CA ALA A 28 -0.33 -1.68 -21.08
C ALA A 28 1.06 -1.03 -21.31
N GLY A 29 2.06 -1.38 -20.49
CA GLY A 29 3.43 -0.85 -20.61
C GLY A 29 3.63 0.57 -20.10
N GLN A 30 2.61 1.19 -19.49
CA GLN A 30 2.72 2.51 -18.86
C GLN A 30 2.58 2.42 -17.34
N GLN A 31 3.40 3.21 -16.62
CA GLN A 31 3.30 3.35 -15.18
C GLN A 31 2.09 4.22 -14.82
N GLY A 32 1.04 3.61 -14.27
CA GLY A 32 -0.19 4.30 -13.88
C GLY A 32 -0.15 4.95 -12.50
N VAL A 33 0.98 5.50 -12.05
CA VAL A 33 1.14 6.07 -10.71
C VAL A 33 1.11 7.60 -10.77
N VAL A 34 0.27 8.22 -9.95
CA VAL A 34 0.22 9.68 -9.77
C VAL A 34 0.74 10.06 -8.39
N GLY A 35 1.58 11.10 -8.33
CA GLY A 35 2.16 11.62 -7.08
C GLY A 35 3.60 11.16 -6.85
N ALA A 36 4.27 11.73 -5.85
CA ALA A 36 5.65 11.42 -5.52
C ALA A 36 5.73 10.40 -4.38
N LEU A 37 6.65 9.43 -4.50
CA LEU A 37 6.93 8.45 -3.45
C LEU A 37 7.82 9.10 -2.37
N ARG A 38 7.26 9.26 -1.17
CA ARG A 38 7.95 9.75 0.04
C ARG A 38 7.94 8.66 1.11
N GLY A 39 8.83 8.74 2.09
CA GLY A 39 8.99 7.72 3.13
C GLY A 39 7.73 7.43 3.97
N ASP A 40 6.75 8.33 3.96
CA ASP A 40 5.49 8.22 4.67
C ASP A 40 4.27 8.22 3.75
N SER A 41 4.44 7.99 2.44
CA SER A 41 3.33 7.99 1.50
C SER A 41 2.27 6.95 1.81
N GLU A 42 1.01 7.36 1.64
CA GLU A 42 -0.12 6.45 1.49
C GLU A 42 -0.39 6.18 0.02
N VAL A 43 -0.59 4.89 -0.29
CA VAL A 43 -0.81 4.40 -1.65
C VAL A 43 -2.25 3.93 -1.81
N PHE A 44 -2.99 4.60 -2.67
CA PHE A 44 -4.35 4.23 -3.05
C PHE A 44 -4.30 3.51 -4.39
N LEU A 45 -4.93 2.35 -4.47
CA LEU A 45 -4.89 1.49 -5.65
C LEU A 45 -6.29 1.35 -6.23
N ASN A 46 -6.38 1.28 -7.56
CA ASN A 46 -7.63 0.87 -8.22
C ASN A 46 -7.90 -0.63 -8.04
N ALA A 47 -9.09 -1.10 -8.46
CA ALA A 47 -9.47 -2.50 -8.28
C ALA A 47 -8.48 -3.52 -8.91
N ALA A 48 -7.93 -3.22 -10.09
CA ALA A 48 -6.99 -4.09 -10.78
C ALA A 48 -5.64 -4.20 -10.04
N ALA A 49 -5.08 -3.07 -9.60
CA ALA A 49 -3.85 -3.06 -8.83
C ALA A 49 -4.02 -3.73 -7.45
N ARG A 50 -5.19 -3.57 -6.80
CA ARG A 50 -5.55 -4.30 -5.58
C ARG A 50 -5.59 -5.80 -5.78
N ASN A 51 -6.17 -6.28 -6.90
CA ASN A 51 -6.16 -7.71 -7.24
C ASN A 51 -4.72 -8.24 -7.34
N ARG A 52 -3.82 -7.53 -8.03
CA ARG A 52 -2.41 -7.95 -8.16
C ARG A 52 -1.71 -8.03 -6.81
N VAL A 53 -1.90 -7.03 -5.94
CA VAL A 53 -1.34 -7.05 -4.58
C VAL A 53 -1.91 -8.19 -3.75
N ALA A 54 -3.22 -8.47 -3.83
CA ALA A 54 -3.86 -9.59 -3.15
C ALA A 54 -3.27 -10.95 -3.59
N THR A 55 -3.08 -11.13 -4.90
CA THR A 55 -2.43 -12.31 -5.48
C THR A 55 -0.99 -12.47 -4.98
N LEU A 56 -0.21 -11.39 -4.97
CA LEU A 56 1.16 -11.42 -4.43
C LEU A 56 1.17 -11.79 -2.95
N CYS A 57 0.27 -11.23 -2.15
CA CYS A 57 0.21 -11.54 -0.72
C CYS A 57 -0.33 -12.95 -0.45
N ARG A 58 -0.98 -13.59 -1.43
CA ARG A 58 -1.81 -14.81 -1.23
C ARG A 58 -2.87 -14.63 -0.14
N VAL A 59 -3.42 -13.42 -0.04
CA VAL A 59 -4.46 -13.05 0.93
C VAL A 59 -5.67 -12.53 0.16
N PRO A 60 -6.89 -13.05 0.41
CA PRO A 60 -8.11 -12.54 -0.21
C PRO A 60 -8.30 -11.04 0.07
N GLN A 61 -8.87 -10.29 -0.87
CA GLN A 61 -9.07 -8.84 -0.72
C GLN A 61 -9.82 -8.46 0.56
N VAL A 62 -10.76 -9.29 1.03
CA VAL A 62 -11.50 -9.06 2.28
C VAL A 62 -10.58 -9.04 3.51
N GLY A 63 -9.54 -9.87 3.52
CA GLY A 63 -8.54 -9.88 4.59
C GLY A 63 -7.70 -8.60 4.57
N LEU A 64 -7.27 -8.17 3.38
CA LEU A 64 -6.54 -6.91 3.21
C LEU A 64 -7.39 -5.70 3.56
N HIS A 65 -8.67 -5.69 3.20
CA HIS A 65 -9.61 -4.62 3.57
C HIS A 65 -9.74 -4.44 5.09
N ARG A 66 -9.85 -5.55 5.83
CA ARG A 66 -9.91 -5.52 7.30
C ARG A 66 -8.60 -5.02 7.92
N ALA A 67 -7.47 -5.36 7.33
CA ALA A 67 -6.15 -5.01 7.85
C ALA A 67 -5.66 -3.61 7.44
N LEU A 68 -6.17 -3.07 6.32
CA LEU A 68 -5.73 -1.84 5.70
C LEU A 68 -6.95 -0.95 5.42
N PRO A 69 -7.33 -0.04 6.34
CA PRO A 69 -8.44 0.90 6.15
C PRO A 69 -8.38 1.72 4.86
N ALA A 70 -7.18 2.01 4.34
CA ALA A 70 -6.98 2.69 3.06
C ALA A 70 -7.09 1.77 1.83
N TRP A 71 -7.48 0.50 1.98
CA TRP A 71 -7.52 -0.47 0.87
C TRP A 71 -8.57 -0.10 -0.18
N THR A 72 -9.77 0.31 0.23
CA THR A 72 -10.89 0.65 -0.67
C THR A 72 -11.31 2.12 -0.61
N ARG A 73 -10.67 2.91 0.27
CA ARG A 73 -11.14 4.25 0.66
C ARG A 73 -11.27 5.21 -0.52
N GLU A 74 -10.32 5.17 -1.44
CA GLU A 74 -10.38 5.98 -2.67
C GLU A 74 -9.91 5.16 -3.86
N GLU A 75 -10.71 5.17 -4.92
CA GLU A 75 -10.23 4.74 -6.22
C GLU A 75 -9.51 5.94 -6.88
N PRO A 76 -8.26 5.78 -7.30
CA PRO A 76 -7.51 6.86 -7.93
C PRO A 76 -8.27 7.47 -9.11
N ARG A 77 -8.67 8.73 -8.98
CA ARG A 77 -9.25 9.52 -10.08
C ARG A 77 -8.15 10.39 -10.70
N GLY A 78 -8.02 10.38 -12.02
CA GLY A 78 -7.08 11.22 -12.76
C GLY A 78 -7.82 12.33 -13.52
N PRO A 79 -7.13 13.42 -13.91
CA PRO A 79 -7.71 14.46 -14.79
C PRO A 79 -7.96 13.95 -16.22
N SER A 80 -7.40 12.79 -16.61
CA SER A 80 -7.61 12.16 -17.91
C SER A 80 -8.76 11.13 -17.89
N LYS A 81 -9.28 10.75 -19.07
CA LYS A 81 -10.23 9.63 -19.22
C LYS A 81 -9.66 8.28 -18.72
N GLN A 82 -8.34 8.17 -18.51
CA GLN A 82 -7.71 7.02 -17.89
C GLN A 82 -7.65 7.19 -16.36
N ARG A 83 -8.21 6.21 -15.65
CA ARG A 83 -8.08 6.11 -14.19
C ARG A 83 -6.69 5.55 -13.86
N PRO A 84 -5.85 6.27 -13.09
CA PRO A 84 -4.54 5.76 -12.70
C PRO A 84 -4.67 4.45 -11.91
N ALA A 85 -3.65 3.61 -12.00
CA ALA A 85 -3.56 2.38 -11.24
C ALA A 85 -3.25 2.63 -9.76
N ALA A 86 -2.49 3.69 -9.47
CA ALA A 86 -2.21 4.14 -8.12
C ALA A 86 -2.17 5.67 -7.99
N ARG A 87 -2.46 6.15 -6.79
CA ARG A 87 -2.23 7.53 -6.37
C ARG A 87 -1.50 7.54 -5.03
N LEU A 88 -0.46 8.36 -4.94
CA LEU A 88 0.35 8.57 -3.75
C LEU A 88 -0.08 9.87 -3.09
N HIS A 89 -0.39 9.79 -1.79
CA HIS A 89 -0.66 10.95 -0.94
C HIS A 89 0.38 11.02 0.18
N ASN A 90 0.61 12.21 0.73
CA ASN A 90 1.39 12.36 1.96
C ASN A 90 0.55 11.83 3.12
N GLY A 91 1.10 10.87 3.87
CA GLY A 91 0.30 10.04 4.77
C GLY A 91 -0.27 10.74 6.01
N VAL A 92 0.15 11.98 6.31
CA VAL A 92 -0.40 12.77 7.42
C VAL A 92 -1.72 13.44 7.04
N GLU A 93 -1.99 13.69 5.76
CA GLU A 93 -3.08 14.58 5.34
C GLU A 93 -4.40 13.87 4.97
N THR A 94 -4.43 12.55 4.70
CA THR A 94 -5.52 12.00 3.85
C THR A 94 -6.34 10.82 4.43
N VAL A 95 -5.88 10.06 5.44
CA VAL A 95 -6.56 8.79 5.79
C VAL A 95 -6.93 8.68 7.27
N ALA A 96 -5.97 8.49 8.16
CA ALA A 96 -6.23 8.28 9.58
C ALA A 96 -4.96 8.52 10.37
N ALA A 97 -5.09 8.82 11.66
CA ALA A 97 -3.95 8.81 12.56
C ALA A 97 -3.26 7.43 12.51
N TRP A 98 -1.95 7.41 12.43
CA TRP A 98 -1.14 6.20 12.43
C TRP A 98 0.01 6.35 13.41
N GLY A 99 0.48 5.21 13.93
CA GLY A 99 1.61 5.16 14.87
C GLY A 99 2.56 4.00 14.56
N PRO A 100 3.77 3.99 15.15
CA PRO A 100 4.67 2.86 15.06
C PRO A 100 4.04 1.62 15.74
N ALA A 101 4.20 0.47 15.12
CA ALA A 101 3.88 -0.81 15.75
C ALA A 101 4.96 -1.21 16.75
N CYS A 102 4.59 -1.94 17.82
CA CYS A 102 5.57 -2.54 18.72
C CYS A 102 6.48 -3.53 17.94
N PRO A 103 7.82 -3.40 18.01
CA PRO A 103 8.74 -4.28 17.29
C PRO A 103 8.54 -5.77 17.60
N GLY A 104 8.28 -6.12 18.87
CA GLY A 104 7.99 -7.49 19.28
C GLY A 104 6.72 -8.03 18.65
N CYS A 105 5.63 -7.26 18.65
CA CYS A 105 4.37 -7.64 18.00
C CYS A 105 4.54 -7.83 16.48
N VAL A 106 5.38 -7.02 15.84
CA VAL A 106 5.70 -7.20 14.41
C VAL A 106 6.47 -8.49 14.20
N ALA A 107 7.55 -8.71 14.95
CA ALA A 107 8.37 -9.91 14.85
C ALA A 107 7.54 -11.19 15.01
N THR A 108 6.66 -11.24 16.03
CA THR A 108 5.76 -12.38 16.25
C THR A 108 4.80 -12.61 15.07
N ARG A 109 4.32 -11.55 14.42
CA ARG A 109 3.33 -11.66 13.33
C ARG A 109 3.94 -11.85 11.94
N THR A 110 5.16 -11.36 11.71
CA THR A 110 5.80 -11.37 10.38
C THR A 110 7.06 -12.21 10.29
N GLY A 111 7.52 -12.79 11.42
CA GLY A 111 8.73 -13.61 11.46
C GLY A 111 10.04 -12.80 11.45
N GLY A 112 9.98 -11.48 11.69
CA GLY A 112 11.17 -10.62 11.68
C GLY A 112 10.89 -9.21 12.15
N VAL A 113 11.93 -8.55 12.69
CA VAL A 113 11.86 -7.15 13.12
C VAL A 113 11.92 -6.25 11.89
N ALA A 114 10.79 -5.67 11.51
CA ALA A 114 10.70 -4.70 10.44
C ALA A 114 9.86 -3.49 10.90
N PRO A 115 10.16 -2.27 10.43
CA PRO A 115 9.30 -1.12 10.68
C PRO A 115 7.88 -1.40 10.16
N ALA A 116 6.88 -1.22 11.02
CA ALA A 116 5.48 -1.30 10.64
C ALA A 116 4.70 -0.15 11.26
N ARG A 117 3.68 0.29 10.54
CA ARG A 117 2.71 1.27 11.03
C ARG A 117 1.39 0.56 11.30
N VAL A 118 0.73 0.97 12.38
CA VAL A 118 -0.64 0.60 12.70
C VAL A 118 -1.54 1.80 12.51
N TYR A 119 -2.70 1.58 11.90
CA TYR A 119 -3.76 2.57 11.89
C TYR A 119 -4.35 2.67 13.29
N LEU A 120 -4.44 3.88 13.81
CA LEU A 120 -5.06 4.16 15.11
C LEU A 120 -6.57 4.30 14.88
N ALA A 121 -7.37 3.82 15.83
CA ALA A 121 -8.81 4.06 15.80
C ALA A 121 -9.06 5.58 15.83
N ALA A 122 -10.06 6.04 15.07
CA ALA A 122 -10.53 7.41 15.22
C ALA A 122 -11.13 7.53 16.63
N HIS A 123 -10.65 8.52 17.40
CA HIS A 123 -11.22 8.88 18.69
C HIS A 123 -12.59 9.55 18.49
#